data_AF-A0A7S2Z3M5-F1
#
_entry.id   AF-A0A7S2Z3M5-F1
#
_cell.length_a   1.000
_cell.length_b   1.000
_cell.length_c   1.000
_cell.angle_alpha   90.00
_cell.angle_beta   90.00
_cell.angle_gamma   90.00
#
_symmetry.space_group_name_H-M   'P 1'
#
loop_
_entity.id
_entity.type
_entity.pdbx_description
1 polymer ?
#
loop_
_entity_poly.entity_id
_entity_poly.type
_entity_poly.pdbx_seq_one_letter_code
_entity_poly.pdbx_strand_id
1 'polypeptide(L)'
;SGQQHGLVALDADRRPLRPAKLWCDVESHAEAEELSRALGQTMGASFTATKVLWLKRHEPEIFAKVRHVLMPKDYFNLWLTGELATEASDASGSGYFDPVRREWDEKALENVDA
;
A
#
# COMPACT_ATOMS: atom_id res chain seq x y z
N SER A 1 -0.40 -6.56 16.07
CA SER A 1 0.68 -5.55 16.02
C SER A 1 1.72 -6.03 15.02
N GLY A 2 2.37 -5.12 14.31
CA GLY A 2 3.42 -5.40 13.33
C GLY A 2 4.05 -4.11 12.82
N GLN A 3 5.09 -4.23 11.99
CA GLN A 3 5.64 -3.06 11.30
C GLN A 3 4.61 -2.47 10.32
N GLN A 4 4.53 -1.14 10.27
CA GLN A 4 3.56 -0.41 9.46
C GLN A 4 4.08 -0.08 8.06
N HIS A 5 3.22 0.46 7.19
CA HIS A 5 3.56 1.03 5.88
C HIS A 5 4.24 0.10 4.85
N GLY A 6 4.43 -1.18 5.18
CA GLY A 6 4.99 -2.13 4.24
C GLY A 6 4.02 -2.37 3.07
N LEU A 7 4.58 -2.71 1.91
CA LEU A 7 3.82 -3.20 0.75
C LEU A 7 4.05 -4.70 0.59
N VAL A 8 3.01 -5.49 0.85
CA VAL A 8 2.88 -6.89 0.46
C VAL A 8 1.88 -6.96 -0.69
N ALA A 9 2.37 -7.31 -1.88
CA ALA A 9 1.55 -7.41 -3.09
C ALA A 9 1.24 -8.89 -3.39
N LEU A 10 -0.04 -9.23 -3.47
CA LEU A 10 -0.51 -10.59 -3.71
C LEU A 10 -1.29 -10.70 -5.02
N ASP A 11 -1.22 -11.87 -5.65
CA ASP A 11 -2.06 -12.24 -6.79
C ASP A 11 -3.48 -12.69 -6.38
N ALA A 12 -4.27 -13.12 -7.37
CA ALA A 12 -5.64 -13.63 -7.16
C ALA A 12 -5.70 -14.88 -6.26
N ASP A 13 -4.64 -15.68 -6.26
CA ASP A 13 -4.50 -16.89 -5.44
C ASP A 13 -3.91 -16.56 -4.05
N ARG A 14 -3.78 -15.26 -3.72
CA ARG A 14 -3.21 -14.73 -2.48
C ARG A 14 -1.74 -15.13 -2.27
N ARG A 15 -0.99 -15.35 -3.35
CA ARG A 15 0.44 -15.65 -3.30
C ARG A 15 1.27 -14.36 -3.41
N PRO A 16 2.36 -14.22 -2.63
CA PRO A 16 3.27 -13.08 -2.78
C PRO A 16 3.89 -13.01 -4.17
N LEU A 17 3.80 -11.83 -4.79
CA LEU A 17 4.35 -11.58 -6.12
C LEU A 17 5.83 -11.17 -6.10
N ARG A 18 6.29 -10.61 -4.99
CA ARG A 18 7.67 -10.15 -4.77
C ARG A 18 7.96 -9.98 -3.26
N PRO A 19 9.23 -9.86 -2.84
CA PRO A 19 9.59 -9.54 -1.45
C PRO A 19 8.94 -8.24 -0.98
N ALA A 20 8.49 -8.12 0.27
CA ALA A 20 7.81 -6.90 0.74
C ALA A 20 8.71 -5.66 0.70
N LYS A 21 8.19 -4.50 0.26
CA LYS A 21 8.88 -3.20 0.44
C LYS A 21 8.58 -2.66 1.83
N LEU A 22 9.59 -2.64 2.70
CA LEU A 22 9.45 -2.33 4.12
C LEU A 22 9.28 -0.84 4.39
N TRP A 23 8.96 -0.47 5.63
CA TRP A 23 8.75 0.93 6.05
C TRP A 23 9.96 1.83 5.81
N CYS A 24 11.17 1.29 5.90
CA CYS A 24 12.44 2.00 5.70
C CYS A 24 12.89 2.06 4.23
N ASP A 25 12.12 1.48 3.31
CA ASP A 25 12.36 1.58 1.88
C ASP A 25 12.02 2.99 1.38
N VAL A 26 12.98 3.64 0.72
CA VAL A 26 12.86 5.03 0.24
C VAL A 26 12.90 5.15 -1.29
N GLU A 27 12.84 4.04 -2.02
CA GLU A 27 12.94 4.05 -3.49
C GLU A 27 11.76 4.78 -4.16
N SER A 28 10.63 4.92 -3.45
CA SER A 28 9.42 5.59 -3.94
C SER A 28 9.36 7.09 -3.65
N HIS A 29 10.52 7.76 -3.46
CA HIS A 29 10.54 9.20 -3.16
C HIS A 29 9.93 10.06 -4.29
N ALA A 30 10.20 9.71 -5.56
CA ALA A 30 9.68 10.46 -6.69
C ALA A 30 8.14 10.35 -6.77
N GLU A 31 7.60 9.15 -6.54
CA GLU A 31 6.16 8.92 -6.43
C GLU A 31 5.53 9.61 -5.22
N ALA A 32 6.25 9.70 -4.11
CA ALA A 32 5.80 10.43 -2.93
C ALA A 32 5.61 11.93 -3.22
N GLU A 33 6.56 12.56 -3.91
CA GLU A 33 6.45 13.98 -4.31
C GLU A 33 5.29 14.22 -5.28
N GLU A 34 5.06 13.29 -6.21
CA GLU A 34 3.94 13.36 -7.14
C GLU A 34 2.59 13.24 -6.45
N LEU A 35 2.39 12.20 -5.65
CA LEU A 35 1.15 11.99 -4.91
C LEU A 35 0.91 13.14 -3.92
N SER A 36 1.97 13.70 -3.34
CA SER A 36 1.84 14.87 -2.47
C SER A 36 1.22 16.06 -3.19
N ARG A 37 1.67 16.33 -4.42
CA ARG A 37 1.12 17.41 -5.25
C ARG A 37 -0.32 17.12 -5.69
N ALA A 38 -0.61 15.89 -6.08
CA ALA A 38 -1.94 15.51 -6.58
C ALA A 38 -3.01 15.54 -5.47
N LEU A 39 -2.65 15.10 -4.27
CA LEU A 39 -3.56 15.02 -3.13
C LEU A 39 -3.60 16.29 -2.27
N GLY A 40 -2.62 17.17 -2.42
CA GLY A 40 -2.50 18.39 -1.60
C GLY A 40 -2.12 18.12 -0.14
N GLN A 41 -1.42 17.01 0.11
CA GLN A 41 -0.96 16.59 1.44
C GLN A 41 0.47 16.05 1.36
N THR A 42 1.27 16.17 2.43
CA THR A 42 2.65 15.66 2.42
C THR A 42 2.66 14.13 2.60
N MET A 43 3.05 13.42 1.55
CA MET A 43 3.26 11.97 1.54
C MET A 43 4.76 11.66 1.64
N GLY A 44 5.13 10.67 2.46
CA GLY A 44 6.50 10.16 2.54
C GLY A 44 6.67 8.88 1.72
N ALA A 45 7.89 8.59 1.28
CA ALA A 45 8.24 7.34 0.57
C ALA A 45 7.96 6.07 1.40
N SER A 46 7.80 6.22 2.72
CA SER A 46 7.43 5.13 3.61
C SER A 46 5.99 4.65 3.37
N PHE A 47 5.07 5.50 2.91
CA PHE A 47 3.65 5.18 2.74
C PHE A 47 3.44 4.04 1.74
N THR A 48 2.43 3.20 1.97
CA THR A 48 2.15 2.06 1.09
C THR A 48 1.74 2.53 -0.32
N ALA A 49 0.95 3.60 -0.43
CA ALA A 49 0.47 4.15 -1.70
C ALA A 49 1.61 4.58 -2.64
N THR A 50 2.67 5.20 -2.13
CA THR A 50 3.82 5.62 -2.93
C THR A 50 4.56 4.41 -3.50
N LYS A 51 4.66 3.32 -2.73
CA LYS A 51 5.26 2.06 -3.15
C LYS A 51 4.43 1.32 -4.18
N VAL A 52 3.09 1.43 -4.13
CA VAL A 52 2.20 0.87 -5.15
C VAL A 52 2.39 1.60 -6.47
N LEU A 53 2.44 2.95 -6.46
CA LEU A 53 2.73 3.72 -7.67
C LEU A 53 4.13 3.41 -8.23
N TRP A 54 5.11 3.24 -7.34
CA TRP A 54 6.46 2.81 -7.74
C TRP A 54 6.43 1.45 -8.43
N LEU A 55 5.68 0.49 -7.86
CA LEU A 55 5.52 -0.86 -8.42
C LEU A 55 4.88 -0.82 -9.81
N LYS A 56 3.83 0.00 -10.00
CA LYS A 56 3.17 0.21 -11.29
C LYS A 56 4.13 0.66 -12.38
N ARG A 57 5.12 1.50 -12.03
CA ARG A 57 6.08 2.08 -12.98
C ARG A 57 7.31 1.22 -13.23
N HIS A 58 7.87 0.67 -12.17
CA HIS A 58 9.17 -0.01 -12.23
C HIS A 58 9.03 -1.51 -12.48
N GLU A 59 7.92 -2.12 -12.07
CA GLU A 59 7.65 -3.54 -12.25
C GLU A 59 6.22 -3.76 -12.82
N PRO A 60 5.88 -3.20 -14.00
CA PRO A 60 4.51 -3.19 -14.54
C PRO A 60 3.93 -4.60 -14.75
N GLU A 61 4.76 -5.59 -15.10
CA GLU A 61 4.35 -6.99 -15.25
C GLU A 61 3.93 -7.63 -13.92
N ILE A 62 4.56 -7.22 -12.82
CA ILE A 62 4.19 -7.64 -11.47
C ILE A 62 2.92 -6.91 -11.05
N PHE A 63 2.86 -5.60 -11.24
CA PHE A 63 1.69 -4.78 -10.93
C PHE A 63 0.41 -5.30 -11.59
N ALA A 64 0.49 -5.71 -12.87
CA ALA A 64 -0.66 -6.26 -13.61
C ALA A 64 -1.30 -7.50 -12.93
N LYS A 65 -0.53 -8.25 -12.13
CA LYS A 65 -0.99 -9.45 -11.41
C LYS A 65 -1.54 -9.14 -10.03
N VAL A 66 -1.34 -7.93 -9.51
CA VAL A 66 -1.77 -7.55 -8.16
C VAL A 66 -3.28 -7.60 -8.05
N ARG A 67 -3.78 -8.27 -7.01
CA ARG A 67 -5.20 -8.29 -6.63
C ARG A 67 -5.42 -7.88 -5.19
N HIS A 68 -4.41 -8.01 -4.35
CA HIS A 68 -4.47 -7.56 -2.97
C HIS A 68 -3.19 -6.82 -2.57
N VAL A 69 -3.37 -5.69 -1.89
CA VAL A 69 -2.30 -4.92 -1.25
C VAL A 69 -2.52 -5.00 0.25
N LEU A 70 -1.52 -5.53 0.96
CA LEU A 70 -1.58 -5.74 2.41
C LEU A 70 -0.37 -5.07 3.07
N MET A 71 -0.52 -4.73 4.35
CA MET A 71 0.62 -4.45 5.20
C MET A 71 1.15 -5.76 5.83
N PRO A 72 2.39 -5.77 6.35
CA PRO A 72 3.02 -7.01 6.81
C PRO A 72 2.22 -7.78 7.87
N LYS A 73 1.56 -7.08 8.81
CA LYS A 73 0.74 -7.80 9.80
C LYS A 73 -0.51 -8.43 9.17
N ASP A 74 -1.10 -7.78 8.18
CA ASP A 74 -2.33 -8.26 7.54
C ASP A 74 -2.04 -9.52 6.73
N TYR A 75 -0.83 -9.63 6.17
CA TYR A 75 -0.37 -10.87 5.54
C TYR A 75 -0.28 -12.01 6.54
N PHE A 76 0.23 -11.77 7.76
CA PHE A 76 0.22 -12.77 8.81
C PHE A 76 -1.19 -13.13 9.28
N ASN A 77 -2.09 -12.14 9.38
CA ASN A 77 -3.51 -12.41 9.67
C ASN A 77 -4.11 -13.34 8.61
N LEU A 78 -3.92 -13.01 7.33
CA LEU A 78 -4.36 -13.85 6.22
C LEU A 78 -3.80 -15.29 6.32
N TRP A 79 -2.52 -15.43 6.65
CA TRP A 79 -1.89 -16.75 6.82
C TRP A 79 -2.48 -17.54 8.00
N LEU A 80 -2.78 -16.86 9.11
CA LEU A 80 -3.30 -17.48 10.33
C LEU A 80 -4.80 -17.78 10.27
N THR A 81 -5.59 -16.94 9.62
CA THR A 81 -7.07 -16.96 9.69
C THR A 81 -7.75 -17.18 8.35
N GLY A 82 -7.04 -16.96 7.23
CA GLY A 82 -7.64 -16.96 5.90
C GLY A 82 -8.41 -15.67 5.56
N GLU A 83 -8.43 -14.68 6.46
CA GLU A 83 -9.17 -13.43 6.29
C GLU A 83 -8.29 -12.27 5.82
N LEU A 84 -8.82 -11.46 4.91
CA LEU A 84 -8.23 -10.19 4.50
C LEU A 84 -8.82 -9.08 5.38
N ALA A 85 -8.09 -8.68 6.40
CA ALA A 85 -8.54 -7.65 7.33
C ALA A 85 -7.37 -6.76 7.79
N THR A 86 -7.65 -5.47 7.85
CA THR A 86 -6.82 -4.44 8.48
C THR A 86 -7.66 -3.67 9.48
N GLU A 87 -7.01 -3.08 10.47
CA GLU A 87 -7.57 -2.14 11.43
C GLU A 87 -7.20 -0.69 11.04
N ALA A 88 -7.97 0.27 11.55
CA ALA A 88 -7.82 1.69 11.19
C ALA A 88 -6.43 2.28 11.51
N SER A 89 -5.74 1.76 12.53
CA SER A 89 -4.42 2.26 12.93
C SER A 89 -3.31 1.93 11.92
N ASP A 90 -3.40 0.79 11.24
CA ASP A 90 -2.43 0.43 10.20
C ASP A 90 -2.90 0.99 8.86
N ALA A 91 -4.21 0.95 8.59
CA ALA A 91 -4.80 1.50 7.38
C ALA A 91 -4.48 2.99 7.19
N SER A 92 -4.46 3.79 8.26
CA SER A 92 -4.09 5.21 8.20
C SER A 92 -2.65 5.46 7.69
N GLY A 93 -1.76 4.48 7.86
CA GLY A 93 -0.40 4.52 7.34
C GLY A 93 -0.27 4.13 5.86
N SER A 94 -1.36 3.67 5.22
CA SER A 94 -1.33 3.24 3.83
C SER A 94 -1.28 4.40 2.83
N GLY A 95 -1.84 5.55 3.18
CA GLY A 95 -2.09 6.66 2.25
C GLY A 95 -3.41 6.56 1.48
N TYR A 96 -4.24 5.54 1.77
CA TYR A 96 -5.56 5.34 1.16
C TYR A 96 -6.74 5.51 2.12
N PHE A 97 -6.49 5.86 3.39
CA PHE A 97 -7.50 5.81 4.44
C PHE A 97 -7.62 7.15 5.15
N ASP A 98 -8.84 7.64 5.31
CA ASP A 98 -9.16 8.82 6.12
C ASP A 98 -9.28 8.40 7.59
N PRO A 99 -8.34 8.80 8.47
CA PRO A 99 -8.36 8.39 9.88
C PRO A 99 -9.47 9.07 10.70
N VAL A 100 -10.01 10.19 10.24
CA VAL A 100 -11.09 10.92 10.91
C VAL A 100 -12.43 10.26 10.63
N ARG A 101 -12.72 9.99 9.35
CA ARG A 101 -13.97 9.33 8.92
C ARG A 101 -13.94 7.82 9.13
N ARG A 102 -12.74 7.24 9.22
CA ARG A 102 -12.47 5.81 9.29
C ARG A 102 -12.97 5.04 8.07
N GLU A 103 -12.80 5.65 6.90
CA GLU A 103 -13.23 5.15 5.59
C GLU A 103 -12.07 5.19 4.61
N TRP A 104 -12.14 4.40 3.53
CA TRP A 104 -11.18 4.51 2.44
C TRP A 104 -11.41 5.81 1.66
N ASP A 105 -10.33 6.51 1.32
CA ASP A 105 -10.33 7.72 0.52
C ASP A 105 -10.29 7.33 -0.96
N GLU A 106 -11.44 7.40 -1.63
CA GLU A 106 -11.58 7.08 -3.05
C GLU A 106 -10.69 7.95 -3.93
N LYS A 107 -10.51 9.23 -3.59
CA LYS A 107 -9.63 10.13 -4.35
C LYS A 107 -8.18 9.68 -4.24
N ALA A 108 -7.75 9.23 -3.07
CA ALA A 108 -6.41 8.68 -2.89
C ALA A 108 -6.20 7.38 -3.69
N LEU A 109 -7.21 6.50 -3.74
CA LEU A 109 -7.18 5.28 -4.55
C LEU A 109 -7.08 5.59 -6.05
N GLU A 110 -7.93 6.50 -6.55
CA GLU A 110 -7.94 6.91 -7.95
C GLU A 110 -6.59 7.49 -8.40
N ASN A 111 -5.91 8.28 -7.56
CA ASN A 111 -4.62 8.88 -7.92
C ASN A 111 -3.45 7.89 -8.00
N VAL A 112 -3.60 6.67 -7.47
CA VAL A 112 -2.60 5.61 -7.62
C VAL A 112 -2.97 4.64 -8.74
N ASP A 113 -4.26 4.38 -8.95
CA ASP A 113 -4.74 3.43 -9.95
C ASP A 113 -4.92 4.05 -11.36
N ALA A 114 -5.17 5.36 -11.48
CA ALA A 114 -5.17 6.11 -12.75
C ALA A 114 -3.81 6.02 -13.45
#